data_AF-A0A7R9MGN1-F1
#
_entry.id   AF-A0A7R9MGN1-F1
#
_cell.length_a   1.000
_cell.length_b   1.000
_cell.length_c   1.000
_cell.angle_alpha   90.00
_cell.angle_beta   90.00
_cell.angle_gamma   90.00
#
_symmetry.space_group_name_H-M   'P 1'
#
loop_
_entity.id
_entity.type
_entity.pdbx_description
1 polymer ?
#
loop_
_entity_poly.entity_id
_entity_poly.type
_entity_poly.pdbx_seq_one_letter_code
_entity_poly.pdbx_strand_id
1 'polypeptide(L)'
;MAPITKLPKKTKPFAEEDLKAEELSSSSMSGSESNMGSDSKQYARVNRVVLDKDSDEYKKRRERNNLAVKKSRNKSKVRTQQTLDRVNQLKQENEMLETKIKILTKELNFLKDLFLAHAGTAHNGQLPEVDMNF
;
A
#
# COMPACT_ATOMS: atom_id res chain seq x y z
N MET A 1 44.82 9.93 -5.12
CA MET A 1 43.35 9.87 -5.02
C MET A 1 42.90 8.56 -5.67
N ALA A 2 42.33 7.63 -4.92
CA ALA A 2 41.79 6.38 -5.47
C ALA A 2 40.30 6.55 -5.84
N PRO A 3 39.81 5.95 -6.95
CA PRO A 3 38.42 6.13 -7.37
C PRO A 3 37.45 5.26 -6.55
N ILE A 4 36.33 5.86 -6.14
CA ILE A 4 35.24 5.19 -5.42
C ILE A 4 34.41 4.37 -6.41
N THR A 5 34.48 3.05 -6.34
CA THR A 5 33.59 2.14 -7.07
C THR A 5 32.21 2.08 -6.39
N LYS A 6 31.14 2.51 -7.09
CA LYS A 6 29.75 2.36 -6.63
C LYS A 6 29.34 0.88 -6.70
N LEU A 7 28.95 0.30 -5.56
CA LEU A 7 28.35 -1.04 -5.50
C LEU A 7 26.89 -1.00 -5.99
N PRO A 8 26.42 -2.03 -6.71
CA PRO A 8 25.04 -2.10 -7.20
C PRO A 8 24.04 -2.35 -6.08
N LYS A 9 22.95 -1.57 -6.05
CA LYS A 9 21.81 -1.77 -5.14
C LYS A 9 21.05 -3.04 -5.56
N LYS A 10 21.20 -4.12 -4.79
CA LYS A 10 20.33 -5.29 -4.92
C LYS A 10 18.92 -4.93 -4.42
N THR A 11 18.02 -4.56 -5.33
CA THR A 11 16.58 -4.63 -5.07
C THR A 11 16.18 -6.10 -5.16
N LYS A 12 15.92 -6.72 -4.00
CA LYS A 12 15.37 -8.08 -3.98
C LYS A 12 13.94 -8.06 -4.55
N PRO A 13 13.56 -9.01 -5.42
CA PRO A 13 12.18 -9.17 -5.85
C PRO A 13 11.31 -9.56 -4.65
N PHE A 14 10.10 -9.01 -4.59
CA PHE A 14 9.12 -9.23 -3.54
C PHE A 14 8.53 -10.63 -3.70
N ALA A 15 9.16 -11.63 -3.07
CA ALA A 15 8.67 -13.01 -3.08
C ALA A 15 7.45 -13.14 -2.17
N GLU A 16 6.37 -13.68 -2.73
CA GLU A 16 5.04 -13.90 -2.13
C GLU A 16 4.98 -15.05 -1.11
N GLU A 17 6.07 -15.78 -0.88
CA GLU A 17 6.09 -16.95 -0.01
C GLU A 17 6.64 -16.60 1.38
N ASP A 18 5.76 -16.23 2.30
CA ASP A 18 5.93 -16.46 3.76
C ASP A 18 4.64 -16.05 4.50
N LEU A 19 3.51 -16.65 4.12
CA LEU A 19 2.21 -16.43 4.77
C LEU A 19 1.68 -17.71 5.41
N LYS A 20 2.31 -18.16 6.49
CA LYS A 20 1.63 -18.89 7.57
C LYS A 20 2.19 -18.47 8.93
N ALA A 21 1.44 -17.62 9.62
CA ALA A 21 1.56 -17.45 11.07
C ALA A 21 0.21 -16.97 11.63
N GLU A 22 -0.59 -17.98 12.03
CA GLU A 22 -1.50 -18.04 13.18
C GLU A 22 -2.38 -16.82 13.51
N GLU A 23 -3.70 -17.07 13.48
CA GLU A 23 -4.75 -16.22 14.01
C GLU A 23 -4.48 -15.84 15.47
N LEU A 24 -4.49 -14.53 15.77
CA LEU A 24 -4.82 -14.06 17.11
C LEU A 24 -5.60 -12.73 17.03
N SER A 25 -6.89 -12.83 17.34
CA SER A 25 -7.78 -11.85 17.96
C SER A 25 -7.80 -10.43 17.36
N SER A 26 -8.92 -10.12 16.71
CA SER A 26 -9.37 -8.77 16.34
C SER A 26 -9.65 -7.92 17.59
N SER A 27 -8.60 -7.46 18.27
CA SER A 27 -8.74 -6.32 19.18
C SER A 27 -8.75 -5.03 18.36
N SER A 28 -9.92 -4.40 18.27
CA SER A 28 -10.13 -3.08 17.71
C SER A 28 -9.29 -2.05 18.49
N MET A 29 -8.09 -1.76 18.00
CA MET A 29 -7.24 -0.71 18.56
C MET A 29 -7.71 0.64 18.03
N SER A 30 -8.65 1.24 18.77
CA SER A 30 -8.96 2.67 18.72
C SER A 30 -7.66 3.46 18.88
N GLY A 31 -7.30 4.22 17.84
CA GLY A 31 -6.16 5.12 17.84
C GLY A 31 -6.47 6.36 18.66
N SER A 32 -6.31 6.29 19.98
CA SER A 32 -6.25 7.48 20.82
C SER A 32 -4.83 8.06 20.72
N GLU A 33 -4.66 9.05 19.84
CA GLU A 33 -3.46 9.90 19.82
C GLU A 33 -3.46 10.79 21.06
N SER A 34 -2.84 10.31 22.14
CA SER A 34 -2.53 11.18 23.28
C SER A 34 -1.42 12.14 22.88
N ASN A 35 -1.79 13.37 22.54
CA ASN A 35 -0.90 14.50 22.43
C ASN A 35 -0.35 14.85 23.83
N MET A 36 0.80 14.27 24.19
CA MET A 36 1.56 14.64 25.39
C MET A 36 2.80 15.40 24.92
N GLY A 37 2.59 16.67 24.63
CA GLY A 37 3.66 17.63 24.40
C GLY A 37 3.61 18.70 25.48
N SER A 38 4.46 18.58 26.49
CA SER A 38 5.24 19.69 27.05
C SER A 38 6.19 19.16 28.14
N ASP A 39 7.42 19.67 28.16
CA ASP A 39 8.34 19.66 29.30
C ASP A 39 9.05 18.36 29.69
N SER A 40 9.92 17.85 28.82
CA SER A 40 11.22 17.34 29.28
C SER A 40 12.27 17.24 28.16
N LYS A 41 12.52 18.35 27.46
CA LYS A 41 13.62 18.44 26.48
C LYS A 41 14.95 18.91 27.09
N GLN A 42 15.17 18.73 28.41
CA GLN A 42 16.41 19.15 29.07
C GLN A 42 17.33 18.03 29.58
N TYR A 43 16.95 16.74 29.52
CA TYR A 43 17.81 15.64 30.00
C TYR A 43 18.23 14.63 28.93
N ALA A 44 17.89 14.86 27.66
CA ALA A 44 18.20 13.92 26.58
C ALA A 44 19.68 13.95 26.14
N ARG A 45 20.50 14.83 26.70
CA ARG A 45 21.95 14.83 26.52
C ARG A 45 22.60 14.70 27.90
N VAL A 46 23.51 13.73 28.03
CA VAL A 46 24.47 13.60 29.15
C VAL A 46 23.94 12.95 30.44
N ASN A 47 23.56 11.66 30.37
CA ASN A 47 24.17 10.65 31.26
C ASN A 47 23.73 9.26 30.82
N ARG A 48 24.63 8.51 30.19
CA ARG A 48 24.50 7.05 30.10
C ARG A 48 24.77 6.53 31.51
N VAL A 49 23.79 6.63 32.41
CA VAL A 49 23.85 5.96 33.70
C VAL A 49 24.00 4.48 33.36
N VAL A 50 25.17 3.93 33.67
CA VAL A 50 25.41 2.49 33.59
C VAL A 50 24.54 1.90 34.70
N LEU A 51 23.27 1.64 34.37
CA LEU A 51 22.36 0.94 35.25
C LEU A 51 22.86 -0.50 35.37
N ASP A 52 22.98 -0.98 36.60
CA ASP A 52 23.24 -2.38 36.87
C ASP A 52 22.17 -3.24 36.18
N LYS A 53 22.61 -4.27 35.46
CA LYS A 53 21.74 -5.12 34.65
C LYS A 53 20.77 -5.93 35.50
N ASP A 54 21.10 -6.17 36.76
CA ASP A 54 20.25 -6.91 37.68
C ASP A 54 19.26 -6.01 38.44
N SER A 55 19.39 -4.69 38.31
CA SER A 55 18.46 -3.73 38.91
C SER A 55 17.04 -3.86 38.35
N ASP A 56 16.05 -3.72 39.23
CA ASP A 56 14.65 -3.76 38.83
C ASP A 56 14.27 -2.60 37.88
N GLU A 57 14.96 -1.46 37.97
CA GLU A 57 14.77 -0.36 37.03
C GLU A 57 15.21 -0.74 35.61
N TYR A 58 16.36 -1.41 35.47
CA TYR A 58 16.83 -1.91 34.18
C TYR A 58 15.85 -2.93 33.59
N LYS A 59 15.38 -3.90 34.38
CA LYS A 59 14.40 -4.92 33.95
C LYS A 59 13.11 -4.27 33.42
N LYS A 60 12.50 -3.36 34.19
CA LYS A 60 11.30 -2.61 33.78
C LYS A 60 11.53 -1.80 32.48
N ARG A 61 12.71 -1.20 32.31
CA ARG A 61 13.06 -0.45 31.08
C ARG A 61 13.21 -1.38 29.88
N ARG A 62 13.81 -2.55 30.06
CA ARG A 62 13.96 -3.57 29.01
C ARG A 62 12.62 -4.18 28.61
N GLU A 63 11.77 -4.51 29.57
CA GLU A 63 10.41 -5.01 29.31
C GLU A 63 9.61 -4.00 28.47
N ARG A 64 9.62 -2.71 28.86
CA ARG A 64 8.99 -1.65 28.07
C ARG A 64 9.56 -1.55 26.65
N ASN A 65 10.87 -1.63 26.49
CA ASN A 65 11.49 -1.59 25.17
C ASN A 65 11.12 -2.81 24.32
N ASN A 66 11.11 -4.01 24.90
CA ASN A 66 10.71 -5.24 24.22
C ASN A 66 9.26 -5.14 23.72
N LEU A 67 8.35 -4.61 24.55
CA LEU A 67 6.96 -4.35 24.16
C LEU A 67 6.89 -3.32 23.02
N ALA A 68 7.63 -2.22 23.11
CA ALA A 68 7.67 -1.20 22.06
C ALA A 68 8.21 -1.75 20.73
N VAL A 69 9.24 -2.58 20.76
CA VAL A 69 9.80 -3.26 19.58
C VAL A 69 8.77 -4.23 18.99
N LYS A 70 8.11 -5.05 19.80
CA LYS A 70 7.05 -5.97 19.33
C LYS A 70 5.91 -5.18 18.68
N LYS A 71 5.45 -4.10 19.31
CA LYS A 71 4.42 -3.20 18.76
C LYS A 71 4.86 -2.57 17.44
N SER A 72 6.09 -2.08 17.34
CA SER A 72 6.65 -1.48 16.13
C SER A 72 6.76 -2.47 14.96
N ARG A 73 7.21 -3.69 15.25
CA ARG A 73 7.27 -4.79 14.26
C ARG A 73 5.87 -5.15 13.77
N ASN A 74 4.93 -5.37 14.68
CA ASN A 74 3.54 -5.69 14.31
C ASN A 74 2.90 -4.57 13.49
N LYS A 75 3.09 -3.30 13.89
CA LYS A 75 2.59 -2.15 13.13
C LYS A 75 3.17 -2.10 11.71
N SER A 76 4.43 -2.49 11.54
CA SER A 76 5.06 -2.52 10.22
C SER A 76 4.53 -3.70 9.38
N LYS A 77 4.38 -4.89 9.97
CA LYS A 77 3.77 -6.05 9.32
C LYS A 77 2.33 -5.77 8.86
N VAL A 78 1.51 -5.18 9.73
CA VAL A 78 0.12 -4.80 9.41
C VAL A 78 0.07 -3.78 8.27
N ARG A 79 0.91 -2.74 8.30
CA ARG A 79 0.97 -1.76 7.21
C ARG A 79 1.34 -2.39 5.87
N THR A 80 2.28 -3.34 5.86
CA THR A 80 2.63 -4.09 4.65
C THR A 80 1.44 -4.91 4.15
N GLN A 81 0.75 -5.63 5.04
CA GLN A 81 -0.44 -6.41 4.67
C GLN A 81 -1.57 -5.53 4.12
N GLN A 82 -1.90 -4.45 4.82
CA GLN A 82 -2.91 -3.48 4.36
C GLN A 82 -2.58 -2.90 2.99
N THR A 83 -1.30 -2.64 2.73
CA THR A 83 -0.85 -2.15 1.41
C THR A 83 -1.07 -3.20 0.33
N LEU A 84 -0.74 -4.46 0.61
CA LEU A 84 -0.96 -5.57 -0.32
C LEU A 84 -2.46 -5.75 -0.61
N ASP A 85 -3.29 -5.73 0.43
CA ASP A 85 -4.74 -5.86 0.30
C ASP A 85 -5.32 -4.71 -0.53
N ARG A 86 -4.86 -3.48 -0.29
CA ARG A 86 -5.26 -2.29 -1.08
C ARG A 86 -4.87 -2.44 -2.55
N VAL A 87 -3.67 -2.94 -2.84
CA VAL A 87 -3.22 -3.18 -4.23
C VAL A 87 -4.10 -4.23 -4.90
N ASN A 88 -4.47 -5.30 -4.19
CA ASN A 88 -5.34 -6.34 -4.72
C ASN A 88 -6.76 -5.81 -5.01
N GLN A 89 -7.32 -5.00 -4.10
CA GLN A 89 -8.60 -4.32 -4.33
C GLN A 89 -8.55 -3.43 -5.57
N LEU A 90 -7.51 -2.61 -5.71
CA LEU A 90 -7.35 -1.73 -6.88
C LEU A 90 -7.20 -2.51 -8.19
N LYS A 91 -6.51 -3.66 -8.17
CA LYS A 91 -6.42 -4.54 -9.35
C LYS A 91 -7.79 -5.09 -9.75
N GLN A 92 -8.59 -5.56 -8.79
CA GLN A 92 -9.94 -6.06 -9.05
C GLN A 92 -10.87 -4.95 -9.56
N GLU A 93 -10.83 -3.76 -8.92
CA GLU A 93 -11.59 -2.59 -9.39
C GLU A 93 -11.20 -2.21 -10.81
N ASN A 94 -9.90 -2.22 -11.13
CA ASN A 94 -9.43 -1.91 -12.48
C ASN A 94 -9.92 -2.93 -13.51
N GLU A 95 -9.86 -4.23 -13.22
CA GLU A 95 -10.38 -5.28 -14.11
C GLU A 95 -11.90 -5.12 -14.36
N MET A 96 -12.67 -4.79 -13.33
CA MET A 96 -14.09 -4.50 -13.46
C MET A 96 -14.34 -3.26 -14.34
N LEU A 97 -13.57 -2.19 -14.15
CA LEU A 97 -13.67 -0.96 -14.94
C LEU A 97 -13.30 -1.21 -16.40
N GLU A 98 -12.23 -1.94 -16.67
CA GLU A 98 -11.83 -2.34 -18.03
C GLU A 98 -12.92 -3.16 -18.72
N THR A 99 -13.57 -4.08 -18.00
CA THR A 99 -14.70 -4.85 -18.53
C THR A 99 -15.88 -3.95 -18.85
N LYS A 100 -16.19 -3.00 -17.97
CA LYS A 100 -17.27 -2.03 -18.19
C LYS A 100 -17.01 -1.15 -19.41
N ILE A 101 -15.78 -0.66 -19.57
CA ILE A 101 -15.35 0.10 -20.75
C ILE A 101 -15.56 -0.75 -22.00
N LYS A 102 -15.06 -1.99 -22.02
CA LYS A 102 -15.21 -2.90 -23.17
C LYS A 102 -16.67 -3.12 -23.57
N ILE A 103 -17.57 -3.28 -22.59
CA ILE A 103 -19.01 -3.46 -22.86
C ILE A 103 -19.60 -2.19 -23.46
N LEU A 104 -19.37 -1.04 -22.83
CA LEU A 104 -19.90 0.25 -23.30
C LEU A 104 -19.37 0.59 -24.71
N THR A 105 -18.10 0.32 -25.00
CA THR A 105 -17.53 0.50 -26.35
C THR A 105 -18.24 -0.38 -27.37
N LYS A 106 -18.56 -1.63 -27.04
CA LYS A 106 -19.33 -2.51 -27.93
C LYS A 106 -20.76 -2.01 -28.14
N GLU A 107 -21.43 -1.55 -27.09
CA GLU A 107 -22.78 -0.98 -27.19
C GLU A 107 -22.81 0.28 -28.06
N LEU A 108 -21.82 1.16 -27.90
CA LEU A 108 -21.67 2.36 -28.73
C LEU A 108 -21.40 2.01 -30.20
N ASN A 109 -20.50 1.06 -30.47
CA ASN A 109 -20.23 0.60 -31.82
C ASN A 109 -21.48 -0.04 -32.44
N PHE A 110 -22.22 -0.86 -31.69
CA PHE A 110 -23.47 -1.44 -32.16
C PHE A 110 -24.50 -0.36 -32.54
N LEU A 111 -24.66 0.68 -31.72
CA LEU A 111 -25.55 1.80 -32.04
C LEU A 111 -25.07 2.56 -33.28
N LYS A 112 -23.76 2.84 -33.38
CA LYS A 112 -23.15 3.48 -34.55
C LYS A 112 -23.44 2.68 -35.81
N ASP A 113 -23.22 1.37 -35.79
CA ASP A 113 -23.47 0.47 -36.92
C ASP A 113 -24.95 0.43 -37.30
N LEU A 114 -25.86 0.45 -36.31
CA LEU A 114 -27.30 0.51 -36.55
C LEU A 114 -27.72 1.82 -37.23
N PHE A 115 -27.21 2.95 -36.74
CA PHE A 115 -27.46 4.26 -37.36
C PHE A 115 -26.83 4.34 -38.75
N LEU A 116 -25.64 3.80 -38.96
CA LEU A 116 -24.98 3.76 -40.27
C LEU A 116 -25.70 2.84 -41.26
N ALA A 117 -26.23 1.70 -40.83
CA ALA A 117 -27.03 0.84 -41.70
C ALA A 117 -28.35 1.53 -42.09
N HIS A 118 -29.01 2.20 -41.14
CA HIS A 118 -30.26 2.90 -41.41
C HIS A 118 -30.06 4.18 -42.24
N ALA A 119 -29.03 4.97 -41.95
CA ALA A 119 -28.69 6.20 -42.67
C ALA A 119 -27.95 5.94 -43.99
N GLY A 120 -27.17 4.86 -44.10
CA GLY A 120 -26.52 4.42 -45.35
C GLY A 120 -27.51 3.93 -46.40
N THR A 121 -28.74 3.58 -45.99
CA THR A 121 -29.87 3.38 -46.90
C THR A 121 -30.39 4.71 -47.47
N ALA A 122 -30.10 5.86 -46.81
CA ALA A 122 -30.57 7.19 -47.18
C ALA A 122 -29.47 8.15 -47.71
N HIS A 123 -28.19 7.93 -47.36
CA HIS A 123 -27.06 8.78 -47.76
C HIS A 123 -25.81 7.94 -48.03
N ASN A 124 -25.46 7.85 -49.32
CA ASN A 124 -24.25 7.24 -49.87
C ASN A 124 -22.99 8.10 -49.60
N GLY A 125 -22.75 8.50 -48.35
CA GLY A 125 -21.68 9.43 -47.98
C GLY A 125 -20.89 8.94 -46.77
N GLN A 126 -19.61 8.63 -46.99
CA GLN A 126 -18.64 8.24 -45.97
C GLN A 126 -18.64 9.20 -44.78
N LEU A 127 -19.04 8.68 -43.62
CA LEU A 127 -18.79 9.32 -42.33
C LEU A 127 -17.38 8.96 -41.86
N PRO A 128 -16.57 9.93 -41.38
CA PRO A 128 -15.23 9.65 -40.91
C PRO A 128 -15.27 8.71 -39.71
N GLU A 129 -14.44 7.67 -39.78
CA GLU A 129 -14.30 6.68 -38.72
C GLU A 129 -13.67 7.36 -37.49
N VAL A 130 -14.49 7.70 -36.49
CA VAL A 130 -13.97 8.09 -35.18
C VAL A 130 -13.48 6.81 -34.51
N ASP A 131 -12.15 6.68 -34.42
CA ASP A 131 -11.48 5.59 -33.71
C ASP A 131 -11.70 5.77 -32.19
N MET A 132 -12.40 4.81 -31.60
CA MET A 132 -12.73 4.77 -30.16
C MET A 132 -11.85 3.77 -29.41
N ASN A 133 -10.70 3.38 -29.99
CA ASN A 133 -9.70 2.58 -29.32
C ASN A 133 -9.01 3.40 -28.22
N PHE A 134 -9.51 3.27 -26.99
CA PHE A 134 -8.84 3.70 -25.75
C PHE A 134 -8.36 2.49 -24.95
#